data_AF-A0A839VRU7-F1
#
_entry.id   AF-A0A839VRU7-F1
#
_cell.length_a   1.000
_cell.length_b   1.000
_cell.length_c   1.000
_cell.angle_alpha   90.00
_cell.angle_beta   90.00
_cell.angle_gamma   90.00
#
_symmetry.space_group_name_H-M   'P 1'
#
loop_
_entity.id
_entity.type
_entity.pdbx_description
1 polymer ?
#
loop_
_entity_poly.entity_id
_entity_poly.type
_entity_poly.pdbx_seq_one_letter_code
_entity_poly.pdbx_strand_id
1 'polypeptide(L)'
;MDTFALAVLVLCVGALGLAVVYEASRLTAAGSRKALLRRKLEAQAADLADLGHRIEAVQSESAARQEALDRLTAERGRLTGLIASVKASKIALVHEIGDAQSGAQRYESELRTVPNFARLDPRRMLFARAIWDRRNIARVWADTPDAAAAMLQRAFSARNGVLSSRPETIPLIPAGSGANDSARPDSL
;
A
#
# COMPACT_ATOMS: atom_id res chain seq x y z
N MET A 1 66.77 51.49 -68.67
CA MET A 1 66.69 50.20 -67.95
C MET A 1 66.24 50.40 -66.50
N ASP A 2 66.67 51.47 -65.83
CA ASP A 2 66.42 51.68 -64.38
C ASP A 2 64.95 51.94 -63.99
N THR A 3 64.16 52.60 -64.84
CA THR A 3 62.74 52.89 -64.57
C THR A 3 61.86 51.65 -64.56
N PHE A 4 62.16 50.65 -65.40
CA PHE A 4 61.44 49.38 -65.44
C PHE A 4 61.72 48.53 -64.20
N ALA A 5 62.99 48.43 -63.80
CA ALA A 5 63.39 47.70 -62.60
C ALA A 5 62.76 48.30 -61.33
N LEU A 6 62.73 49.64 -61.23
CA LEU A 6 62.07 50.35 -60.13
C LEU A 6 60.55 50.07 -60.10
N ALA A 7 59.88 50.10 -61.25
CA ALA A 7 58.44 49.83 -61.34
C ALA A 7 58.09 48.40 -60.91
N VAL A 8 58.88 47.41 -61.34
CA VAL A 8 58.70 46.00 -60.93
C VAL A 8 58.93 45.84 -59.42
N LEU A 9 59.94 46.50 -58.85
CA LEU A 9 60.21 46.43 -57.41
C LEU A 9 59.06 47.00 -56.58
N VAL A 10 58.52 48.15 -56.97
CA VAL A 10 57.36 48.77 -56.29
C VAL A 10 56.14 47.85 -56.39
N LEU A 11 55.91 47.22 -57.56
CA LEU A 11 54.80 46.30 -57.75
C LEU A 11 54.94 45.02 -56.90
N CYS A 12 56.15 44.46 -56.80
CA CYS A 12 56.44 43.30 -55.95
C CYS A 12 56.24 43.63 -54.45
N VAL A 13 56.72 44.79 -53.99
CA VAL A 13 56.54 45.23 -52.60
C VAL A 13 55.04 45.49 -52.31
N GLY A 14 54.32 46.12 -53.23
CA GLY A 14 52.88 46.33 -53.12
C GLY A 14 52.10 45.00 -53.06
N ALA A 15 52.43 44.05 -53.95
CA ALA A 15 51.81 42.72 -53.96
C ALA A 15 52.07 41.94 -52.67
N LEU A 16 53.30 42.02 -52.13
CA LEU A 16 53.66 41.36 -50.87
C LEU A 16 52.94 41.99 -49.67
N GLY A 17 52.86 43.33 -49.62
CA GLY A 17 52.09 44.03 -48.59
C GLY A 17 50.62 43.64 -48.61
N LEU A 18 50.02 43.56 -49.81
CA LEU A 18 48.61 43.18 -49.98
C LEU A 18 48.35 41.72 -49.61
N ALA A 19 49.28 40.81 -49.92
CA ALA A 19 49.22 39.41 -49.50
C ALA A 19 49.27 39.27 -47.97
N VAL A 20 50.18 39.97 -47.29
CA VAL A 20 50.27 39.95 -45.81
C VAL A 20 49.00 40.48 -45.17
N VAL A 21 48.45 41.60 -45.66
CA VAL A 21 47.20 42.17 -45.14
C VAL A 21 46.02 41.21 -45.35
N TYR A 22 45.95 40.55 -46.51
CA TYR A 22 44.92 39.56 -46.80
C TYR A 22 45.02 38.34 -45.85
N GLU A 23 46.23 37.80 -45.64
CA GLU A 23 46.42 36.68 -44.72
C GLU A 23 46.11 37.05 -43.28
N ALA A 24 46.58 38.21 -42.81
CA ALA A 24 46.26 38.71 -41.48
C ALA A 24 44.75 38.88 -41.28
N SER A 25 44.05 39.43 -42.27
CA SER A 25 42.59 39.57 -42.24
C SER A 25 41.89 38.20 -42.19
N ARG A 26 42.36 37.23 -42.98
CA ARG A 26 41.83 35.87 -43.01
C ARG A 26 42.05 35.15 -41.66
N LEU A 27 43.24 35.29 -41.08
CA LEU A 27 43.59 34.73 -39.77
C LEU A 27 42.73 35.33 -38.65
N THR A 28 42.54 36.65 -38.64
CA THR A 28 41.67 37.32 -37.67
C THR A 28 40.20 36.89 -37.82
N ALA A 29 39.70 36.76 -39.06
CA ALA A 29 38.34 36.28 -39.32
C ALA A 29 38.14 34.80 -38.91
N ALA A 30 39.14 33.95 -39.11
CA ALA A 30 39.10 32.56 -38.65
C ALA A 30 39.17 32.48 -37.11
N GLY A 31 40.01 33.31 -36.48
CA GLY A 31 40.14 33.41 -35.03
C GLY A 31 38.84 33.87 -34.36
N SER A 32 38.18 34.88 -34.91
CA SER A 32 36.90 35.37 -34.39
C SER A 32 35.78 34.33 -34.53
N ARG A 33 35.70 33.63 -35.66
CA ARG A 33 34.76 32.51 -35.85
C ARG A 33 35.00 31.39 -34.84
N LYS A 34 36.25 31.00 -34.62
CA LYS A 34 36.63 29.99 -33.62
C LYS A 34 36.23 30.41 -32.21
N ALA A 35 36.46 31.67 -31.84
CA ALA A 35 36.08 32.20 -30.53
C ALA A 35 34.56 32.19 -30.33
N LEU A 36 33.77 32.55 -31.35
CA LEU A 36 32.31 32.49 -31.30
C LEU A 36 31.80 31.06 -31.16
N LEU A 37 32.36 30.11 -31.91
CA LEU A 37 31.99 28.70 -31.79
C LEU A 37 32.33 28.14 -30.41
N ARG A 38 33.50 28.48 -29.87
CA ARG A 38 33.90 28.07 -28.52
C ARG A 38 32.93 28.60 -27.46
N ARG A 39 32.54 29.88 -27.53
CA ARG A 39 31.54 30.46 -26.62
C ARG A 39 30.19 29.77 -26.72
N LYS A 40 29.75 29.41 -27.94
CA LYS A 40 28.51 28.65 -28.15
C LYS A 40 28.57 27.26 -27.53
N LEU A 41 29.70 26.56 -27.68
CA LEU A 41 29.90 25.25 -27.06
C LEU A 41 29.94 25.34 -25.53
N GLU A 42 30.61 26.35 -24.98
CA GLU A 42 30.65 26.59 -23.53
C GLU A 42 29.25 26.89 -22.98
N ALA A 43 28.45 27.70 -23.68
CA ALA A 43 27.06 27.96 -23.31
C ALA A 43 26.20 26.69 -23.38
N GLN A 44 26.29 25.91 -24.46
CA GLN A 44 25.57 24.64 -24.59
C GLN A 44 25.96 23.62 -23.52
N ALA A 45 27.25 23.57 -23.15
CA ALA A 45 27.72 22.69 -22.08
C ALA A 45 27.14 23.10 -20.72
N ALA A 46 27.04 24.40 -20.45
CA ALA A 46 26.41 24.92 -19.24
C ALA A 46 24.90 24.59 -19.21
N ASP A 47 24.19 24.78 -20.32
CA ASP A 47 22.77 24.45 -20.44
C ASP A 47 22.52 22.94 -20.22
N LEU A 48 23.38 22.08 -20.78
CA LEU A 48 23.30 20.64 -20.56
C LEU A 48 23.54 20.24 -19.10
N ALA A 49 24.48 20.91 -18.43
CA ALA A 49 24.73 20.67 -17.00
C ALA A 49 23.52 21.09 -16.15
N ASP A 50 22.92 22.26 -16.43
CA ASP A 50 21.71 22.72 -15.72
C ASP A 50 20.54 21.75 -15.92
N LEU A 51 20.30 21.32 -17.17
CA LEU A 51 19.27 20.32 -17.47
C LEU A 51 19.55 18.99 -16.75
N GLY A 52 20.82 18.56 -16.69
CA GLY A 52 21.23 17.38 -15.93
C GLY A 52 20.86 17.48 -14.45
N HIS A 53 21.19 18.60 -13.81
CA HIS A 53 20.82 18.85 -12.41
C HIS A 53 19.30 18.90 -12.19
N ARG A 54 18.54 19.49 -13.12
CA ARG A 54 17.08 19.55 -13.02
C ARG A 54 16.45 18.16 -13.18
N ILE A 55 16.97 17.33 -14.08
CA ILE A 55 16.52 15.94 -14.22
C ILE A 55 16.81 15.16 -12.94
N GLU A 56 18.01 15.27 -12.38
CA GLU A 56 18.38 14.59 -11.14
C GLU A 56 17.50 15.02 -9.96
N ALA A 57 17.25 16.32 -9.82
CA ALA A 57 16.34 16.85 -8.80
C ALA A 57 14.92 16.28 -8.94
N VAL A 58 14.35 16.30 -10.15
CA VAL A 58 13.01 15.75 -10.42
C VAL A 58 12.97 14.23 -10.19
N GLN A 59 14.03 13.49 -10.56
CA GLN A 59 14.12 12.05 -10.30
C GLN A 59 14.15 11.76 -8.80
N SER A 60 14.93 12.52 -8.03
CA SER A 60 15.00 12.37 -6.57
C SER A 60 13.65 12.64 -5.90
N GLU A 61 12.93 13.68 -6.35
CA GLU A 61 11.60 14.01 -5.85
C GLU A 61 10.58 12.94 -6.22
N SER A 62 10.63 12.43 -7.46
CA SER A 62 9.77 11.34 -7.90
C SER A 62 9.99 10.07 -7.09
N ALA A 63 11.24 9.73 -6.78
CA ALA A 63 11.58 8.58 -5.93
C ALA A 63 11.02 8.74 -4.52
N ALA A 64 11.19 9.93 -3.91
CA ALA A 64 10.64 10.22 -2.59
C ALA A 64 9.10 10.15 -2.56
N ARG A 65 8.43 10.66 -3.60
CA ARG A 65 6.97 10.55 -3.75
C ARG A 65 6.52 9.10 -3.91
N GLN A 66 7.24 8.30 -4.68
CA GLN A 66 6.93 6.88 -4.85
C GLN A 66 7.05 6.12 -3.52
N GLU A 67 8.12 6.37 -2.76
CA GLU A 67 8.28 5.75 -1.43
C GLU A 67 7.14 6.14 -0.47
N ALA A 68 6.70 7.40 -0.51
CA ALA A 68 5.55 7.85 0.28
C ALA A 68 4.25 7.14 -0.12
N LEU A 69 4.02 6.93 -1.42
CA LEU A 69 2.86 6.18 -1.92
C LEU A 69 2.90 4.71 -1.50
N ASP A 70 4.07 4.08 -1.53
CA ASP A 70 4.24 2.68 -1.12
C ASP A 70 3.94 2.52 0.37
N ARG A 71 4.42 3.45 1.22
CA ARG A 71 4.12 3.48 2.65
C ARG A 71 2.62 3.64 2.91
N LEU A 72 1.96 4.59 2.27
CA LEU A 72 0.52 4.81 2.41
C LEU A 72 -0.29 3.61 1.92
N THR A 73 0.16 2.94 0.86
CA THR A 73 -0.49 1.74 0.33
C THR A 73 -0.38 0.56 1.32
N ALA A 74 0.79 0.36 1.92
CA ALA A 74 0.99 -0.65 2.95
C ALA A 74 0.11 -0.37 4.19
N GLU A 75 0.05 0.89 4.63
CA GLU A 75 -0.80 1.30 5.76
C GLU A 75 -2.29 1.09 5.46
N ARG A 76 -2.76 1.49 4.28
CA ARG A 76 -4.13 1.24 3.83
C ARG A 76 -4.45 -0.26 3.85
N GLY A 77 -3.54 -1.11 3.38
CA GLY A 77 -3.70 -2.56 3.42
C GLY A 77 -3.86 -3.08 4.84
N ARG A 78 -3.00 -2.62 5.75
CA ARG A 78 -3.07 -2.96 7.18
C ARG A 78 -4.38 -2.52 7.82
N LEU A 79 -4.79 -1.27 7.62
CA LEU A 79 -6.04 -0.73 8.15
C LEU A 79 -7.26 -1.46 7.60
N THR A 80 -7.27 -1.78 6.31
CA THR A 80 -8.36 -2.55 5.68
C THR A 80 -8.48 -3.93 6.32
N GLY A 81 -7.36 -4.62 6.57
CA GLY A 81 -7.33 -5.90 7.26
C GLY A 81 -7.84 -5.81 8.71
N LEU A 82 -7.43 -4.77 9.45
CA LEU A 82 -7.91 -4.52 10.81
C LEU A 82 -9.42 -4.23 10.84
N ILE A 83 -9.92 -3.41 9.91
CA ILE A 83 -11.35 -3.13 9.80
C ILE A 83 -12.14 -4.41 9.49
N ALA A 84 -11.66 -5.25 8.58
CA ALA A 84 -12.30 -6.52 8.27
C ALA A 84 -12.35 -7.44 9.50
N SER A 85 -11.24 -7.54 10.25
CA SER A 85 -11.16 -8.29 11.50
C SER A 85 -12.14 -7.78 12.57
N VAL A 86 -12.19 -6.46 12.78
CA VAL A 86 -13.12 -5.84 13.74
C VAL A 86 -14.57 -6.05 13.31
N LYS A 87 -14.88 -5.91 12.02
CA LYS A 87 -16.24 -6.17 11.50
C LYS A 87 -16.66 -7.63 11.72
N ALA A 88 -15.76 -8.58 11.48
CA ALA A 88 -15.99 -10.00 11.75
C ALA A 88 -16.21 -10.29 13.25
N SER A 89 -15.57 -9.51 14.13
CA SER A 89 -15.70 -9.64 15.59
C SER A 89 -17.01 -9.09 16.15
N LYS A 90 -17.58 -8.02 15.54
CA LYS A 90 -18.78 -7.34 16.06
C LYS A 90 -20.08 -8.15 15.99
N ILE A 91 -20.19 -9.11 15.07
CA ILE A 91 -21.38 -9.94 14.92
C ILE A 91 -20.98 -11.38 15.24
N ALA A 92 -21.46 -11.89 16.37
CA ALA A 92 -21.28 -13.29 16.73
C ALA A 92 -22.48 -14.12 16.26
N LEU A 93 -22.20 -15.20 15.54
CA LEU A 93 -23.20 -16.23 15.24
C LEU A 93 -23.22 -17.24 16.39
N VAL A 94 -24.39 -17.38 17.00
CA VAL A 94 -24.58 -18.23 18.18
C VAL A 94 -25.28 -19.50 17.74
N HIS A 95 -24.68 -20.64 18.09
CA HIS A 95 -25.21 -21.98 17.82
C HIS A 95 -25.70 -22.57 19.14
N GLU A 96 -27.01 -22.73 19.30
CA GLU A 96 -27.59 -23.28 20.52
C GLU A 96 -27.72 -24.82 20.41
N ILE A 97 -27.24 -25.53 21.43
CA ILE A 97 -27.25 -27.00 21.51
C ILE A 97 -27.90 -27.43 22.83
N GLY A 98 -28.91 -28.29 22.70
CA GLY A 98 -29.71 -28.76 23.84
C GLY A 98 -30.76 -27.75 24.26
N ASP A 99 -31.53 -28.11 25.28
CA ASP A 99 -32.64 -27.31 25.80
C ASP A 99 -32.36 -26.87 27.24
N ALA A 100 -32.89 -25.71 27.61
CA ALA A 100 -32.86 -25.21 28.99
C ALA A 100 -33.81 -26.03 29.88
N GLN A 101 -33.35 -27.20 30.33
CA GLN A 101 -34.06 -28.06 31.27
C GLN A 101 -33.73 -27.69 32.73
N SER A 102 -34.61 -28.08 33.66
CA SER A 102 -34.41 -27.83 35.09
C SER A 102 -33.15 -28.53 35.60
N GLY A 103 -32.12 -27.75 35.96
CA GLY A 103 -30.81 -28.25 36.41
C GLY A 103 -29.67 -28.05 35.41
N ALA A 104 -29.99 -27.77 34.14
CA ALA A 104 -28.99 -27.53 33.11
C ALA A 104 -28.34 -26.15 33.29
N GLN A 105 -27.00 -26.11 33.22
CA GLN A 105 -26.22 -24.89 33.19
C GLN A 105 -25.89 -24.50 31.75
N ARG A 106 -25.71 -23.20 31.51
CA ARG A 106 -25.30 -22.68 30.22
C ARG A 106 -23.78 -22.60 30.13
N TYR A 107 -23.24 -23.30 29.14
CA TYR A 107 -21.83 -23.24 28.78
C TYR A 107 -21.66 -22.54 27.42
N GLU A 108 -20.62 -21.73 27.29
CA GLU A 108 -20.22 -21.13 26.01
C GLU A 108 -18.85 -21.64 25.57
N SER A 109 -18.69 -21.86 24.28
CA SER A 109 -17.43 -22.26 23.66
C SER A 109 -17.24 -21.49 22.34
N GLU A 110 -16.04 -20.98 22.12
CA GLU A 110 -15.69 -20.35 20.85
C GLU A 110 -15.43 -21.43 19.79
N LEU A 111 -16.04 -21.27 18.62
CA LEU A 111 -15.85 -22.15 17.49
C LEU A 111 -14.86 -21.51 16.50
N ARG A 112 -13.83 -22.25 16.13
CA ARG A 112 -12.82 -21.85 15.14
C ARG A 112 -12.71 -22.90 14.06
N THR A 113 -12.28 -22.51 12.87
CA THR A 113 -12.04 -23.46 11.79
C THR A 113 -10.64 -24.08 11.88
N VAL A 114 -10.48 -25.32 11.43
CA VAL A 114 -9.17 -25.98 11.33
C VAL A 114 -8.21 -25.22 10.39
N PRO A 115 -6.88 -25.37 10.56
CA PRO A 115 -5.93 -24.94 9.54
C PRO A 115 -6.28 -25.57 8.18
N ASN A 116 -6.25 -24.78 7.10
CA ASN A 116 -6.66 -25.17 5.74
C ASN A 116 -8.17 -25.40 5.51
N PHE A 117 -9.06 -24.84 6.34
CA PHE A 117 -10.52 -24.91 6.14
C PHE A 117 -10.99 -24.53 4.73
N ALA A 118 -10.31 -23.57 4.07
CA ALA A 118 -10.60 -23.16 2.70
C ALA A 118 -10.45 -24.27 1.64
N ARG A 119 -9.66 -25.31 1.92
CA ARG A 119 -9.42 -26.46 1.02
C ARG A 119 -10.32 -27.66 1.34
N LEU A 120 -11.11 -27.59 2.41
CA LEU A 120 -12.00 -28.67 2.79
C LEU A 120 -13.16 -28.78 1.78
N ASP A 121 -13.51 -30.01 1.41
CA ASP A 121 -14.65 -30.29 0.52
C ASP A 121 -15.94 -29.72 1.13
N PRO A 122 -16.69 -28.86 0.40
CA PRO A 122 -17.97 -28.33 0.86
C PRO A 122 -18.96 -29.40 1.34
N ARG A 123 -18.91 -30.63 0.80
CA ARG A 123 -19.79 -31.74 1.23
C ARG A 123 -19.51 -32.25 2.65
N ARG A 124 -18.33 -31.95 3.20
CA ARG A 124 -17.94 -32.30 4.57
C ARG A 124 -18.22 -31.18 5.57
N MET A 125 -18.68 -30.03 5.09
CA MET A 125 -19.01 -28.87 5.94
C MET A 125 -20.45 -28.99 6.45
N LEU A 126 -20.64 -28.78 7.74
CA LEU A 126 -21.99 -28.72 8.35
C LEU A 126 -22.73 -27.41 8.02
N PHE A 127 -21.98 -26.35 7.72
CA PHE A 127 -22.50 -24.99 7.52
C PHE A 127 -21.81 -24.32 6.33
N ALA A 128 -22.49 -23.35 5.73
CA ALA A 128 -21.94 -22.54 4.65
C ALA A 128 -20.66 -21.82 5.10
N ARG A 129 -19.67 -21.72 4.20
CA ARG A 129 -18.36 -21.12 4.51
C ARG A 129 -18.46 -19.69 5.06
N ALA A 130 -19.42 -18.91 4.55
CA ALA A 130 -19.65 -17.52 4.96
C ALA A 130 -20.03 -17.35 6.45
N ILE A 131 -20.53 -18.40 7.11
CA ILE A 131 -20.83 -18.38 8.55
C ILE A 131 -19.52 -18.26 9.35
N TRP A 132 -18.44 -18.85 8.85
CA TRP A 132 -17.14 -18.90 9.50
C TRP A 132 -16.28 -17.66 9.29
N ASP A 133 -16.73 -16.72 8.46
CA ASP A 133 -16.09 -15.41 8.30
C ASP A 133 -16.37 -14.47 9.48
N ARG A 134 -17.23 -14.89 10.42
CA ARG A 134 -17.63 -14.15 11.62
C ARG A 134 -17.20 -14.91 12.88
N ARG A 135 -17.26 -14.23 14.02
CA ARG A 135 -17.11 -14.90 15.32
C ARG A 135 -18.24 -15.92 15.50
N ASN A 136 -17.92 -17.17 15.84
CA ASN A 136 -18.90 -18.23 16.07
C ASN A 136 -18.80 -18.70 17.53
N ILE A 137 -19.93 -18.79 18.21
CA ILE A 137 -20.03 -19.21 19.61
C ILE A 137 -21.03 -20.35 19.68
N ALA A 138 -20.69 -21.44 20.34
CA ALA A 138 -21.64 -22.48 20.70
C ALA A 138 -22.13 -22.25 22.13
N ARG A 139 -23.45 -22.21 22.31
CA ARG A 139 -24.14 -22.24 23.60
C ARG A 139 -24.67 -23.64 23.83
N VAL A 140 -24.26 -24.26 24.93
CA VAL A 140 -24.66 -25.63 25.25
C VAL A 140 -25.32 -25.65 26.62
N TRP A 141 -26.50 -26.25 26.67
CA TRP A 141 -27.21 -26.54 27.90
C TRP A 141 -26.88 -27.96 28.34
N ALA A 142 -26.21 -28.10 29.50
CA ALA A 142 -25.82 -29.40 30.04
C ALA A 142 -25.70 -29.35 31.57
N ASP A 143 -25.74 -30.50 32.23
CA ASP A 143 -25.64 -30.58 33.69
C ASP A 143 -24.19 -30.47 34.20
N THR A 144 -23.22 -30.83 33.36
CA THR A 144 -21.79 -30.84 33.71
C THR A 144 -20.94 -30.29 32.56
N PRO A 145 -19.74 -29.74 32.84
CA PRO A 145 -18.84 -29.24 31.81
C PRO A 145 -18.34 -30.35 30.87
N ASP A 146 -18.20 -31.58 31.37
CA ASP A 146 -17.79 -32.73 30.56
C ASP A 146 -18.89 -33.17 29.60
N ALA A 147 -20.16 -33.15 30.05
CA ALA A 147 -21.31 -33.39 29.18
C ALA A 147 -21.41 -32.29 28.10
N ALA A 148 -21.19 -31.02 28.46
CA ALA A 148 -21.14 -29.92 27.51
C ALA A 148 -20.02 -30.12 26.47
N ALA A 149 -18.83 -30.51 26.89
CA ALA A 149 -17.71 -30.80 25.99
C ALA A 149 -18.01 -31.97 25.04
N ALA A 150 -18.64 -33.04 25.54
CA ALA A 150 -19.04 -34.18 24.71
C ALA A 150 -20.10 -33.79 23.67
N MET A 151 -21.09 -32.97 24.06
CA MET A 151 -22.10 -32.43 23.14
C MET A 151 -21.47 -31.52 22.08
N LEU A 152 -20.53 -30.66 22.48
CA LEU A 152 -19.77 -29.81 21.57
C LEU A 152 -18.97 -30.63 20.56
N GLN A 153 -18.22 -31.65 21.00
CA GLN A 153 -17.43 -32.48 20.08
C GLN A 153 -18.30 -33.28 19.11
N ARG A 154 -19.50 -33.71 19.53
CA ARG A 154 -20.45 -34.41 18.66
C ARG A 154 -21.03 -33.48 17.59
N ALA A 155 -21.40 -32.26 17.96
CA ALA A 155 -21.96 -31.28 17.04
C ALA A 155 -20.88 -30.65 16.14
N PHE A 156 -19.72 -30.32 16.72
CA PHE A 156 -18.61 -29.62 16.10
C PHE A 156 -17.32 -30.42 16.25
N SER A 157 -17.02 -31.23 15.24
CA SER A 157 -15.81 -32.06 15.22
C SER A 157 -14.79 -31.55 14.22
N ALA A 158 -13.51 -31.85 14.48
CA ALA A 158 -12.41 -31.54 13.57
C ALA A 158 -12.61 -32.21 12.18
N ARG A 159 -13.33 -33.33 12.11
CA ARG A 159 -13.71 -34.01 10.87
C ARG A 159 -14.55 -33.11 9.96
N ASN A 160 -15.38 -32.25 10.55
CA ASN A 160 -16.23 -31.30 9.85
C ASN A 160 -15.53 -29.94 9.67
N GLY A 161 -14.24 -29.85 10.02
CA GLY A 161 -13.41 -28.65 9.87
C GLY A 161 -13.58 -27.62 10.99
N VAL A 162 -14.20 -27.98 12.11
CA VAL A 162 -14.48 -27.06 13.23
C VAL A 162 -13.76 -27.55 14.50
N LEU A 163 -13.20 -26.61 15.25
CA LEU A 163 -12.57 -26.79 16.55
C LEU A 163 -13.35 -25.98 17.58
N SER A 164 -13.72 -26.60 18.69
CA SER A 164 -14.35 -25.94 19.83
C SER A 164 -13.31 -25.67 20.93
N SER A 165 -13.36 -24.49 21.54
CA SER A 165 -12.59 -24.21 22.76
C SER A 165 -13.17 -24.98 23.96
N ARG A 166 -12.45 -24.98 25.09
CA ARG A 166 -12.99 -25.49 26.36
C ARG A 166 -14.28 -24.73 26.69
N PRO A 167 -15.37 -25.43 27.07
CA PRO A 167 -16.60 -24.77 27.50
C PRO A 167 -16.38 -24.00 28.80
N GLU A 168 -16.80 -22.74 28.82
CA GLU A 168 -16.79 -21.86 29.98
C GLU A 168 -18.21 -21.69 30.51
N THR A 169 -18.40 -21.78 31.83
CA THR A 169 -19.70 -21.57 32.45
C THR A 169 -20.04 -20.08 32.41
N ILE A 170 -21.20 -19.73 31.84
CA ILE A 170 -21.70 -18.36 31.91
C ILE A 170 -22.84 -18.31 32.92
N PRO A 171 -22.72 -17.54 34.01
CA PRO A 171 -23.82 -17.38 34.95
C PRO A 171 -25.04 -16.83 34.19
N LEU A 172 -26.22 -17.42 34.43
CA LEU A 172 -27.46 -16.82 34.00
C LEU A 172 -27.62 -15.52 34.79
N ILE A 173 -27.33 -14.38 34.16
CA ILE A 173 -27.78 -13.09 34.68
C ILE A 173 -29.30 -13.20 34.71
N PRO A 174 -29.97 -13.06 35.87
CA PRO A 174 -31.41 -13.02 35.92
C PRO A 174 -31.85 -11.92 34.97
N ALA A 175 -32.72 -12.23 34.00
CA ALA A 175 -33.37 -11.22 33.21
C ALA A 175 -34.03 -10.25 34.19
N GLY A 176 -33.46 -9.04 34.33
CA GLY A 176 -33.93 -8.05 35.29
C GLY A 176 -35.42 -7.87 35.10
N SER A 177 -36.18 -7.98 36.19
CA SER A 177 -37.60 -7.68 36.20
C SER A 177 -37.78 -6.28 35.63
N GLY A 178 -38.31 -6.19 34.41
CA GLY A 178 -38.76 -4.94 33.83
C GLY A 178 -39.94 -4.42 34.64
N ALA A 179 -39.65 -3.73 35.75
CA ALA A 179 -40.58 -2.83 36.38
C ALA A 179 -40.77 -1.67 35.40
N ASN A 180 -41.81 -1.81 34.58
CA ASN A 180 -42.22 -0.85 33.58
C ASN A 180 -42.93 0.31 34.31
N ASP A 181 -42.14 1.22 34.90
CA ASP A 181 -42.67 2.42 35.52
C ASP A 181 -43.01 3.43 34.41
N SER A 182 -44.27 3.42 34.01
CA SER A 182 -44.83 4.27 32.96
C SER A 182 -45.30 5.58 33.57
N ALA A 183 -44.36 6.46 33.89
CA ALA A 183 -44.65 7.86 34.20
C ALA A 183 -44.61 8.68 32.90
N ARG A 184 -45.76 8.80 32.24
CA ARG A 184 -46.03 9.82 31.21
C ARG A 184 -46.27 11.15 31.93
N PRO A 185 -45.50 12.22 31.70
CA PRO A 185 -45.91 13.54 32.15
C PRO A 185 -46.90 14.11 31.15
N ASP A 186 -48.18 14.11 31.52
CA ASP A 186 -49.16 15.01 30.92
C ASP A 186 -48.78 16.44 31.32
N SER A 187 -48.59 17.33 30.33
CA SER A 187 -48.58 18.78 30.57
C SER A 187 -49.44 19.47 29.51
N LEU A 188 -50.51 20.09 30.00
CA LEU A 188 -51.25 21.19 29.38
C LEU A 188 -50.38 22.43 29.21
#